data_AF-A0A3R9QDN8-F1
#
_entry.id   AF-A0A3R9QDN8-F1
#
_cell.length_a   1.000
_cell.length_b   1.000
_cell.length_c   1.000
_cell.angle_alpha   90.00
_cell.angle_beta   90.00
_cell.angle_gamma   90.00
#
_symmetry.space_group_name_H-M   'P 1'
#
loop_
_entity.id
_entity.type
_entity.pdbx_description
1 polymer ?
#
loop_
_entity_poly.entity_id
_entity_poly.type
_entity_poly.pdbx_seq_one_letter_code
_entity_poly.pdbx_strand_id
1 'polypeptide(L)' 'MVAGTVVSAAMLQAGEPCRISVSGEPRTAMCGMGICFECRAVVNGVAHRRTCQFVCADGLRVETMR' A
#
# COMPACT_ATOMS: atom_id res chain seq x y z
N MET A 1 -9.58 -11.72 -5.47
CA MET A 1 -9.74 -10.28 -5.18
C MET A 1 -10.87 -9.74 -6.05
N VAL A 2 -11.63 -8.77 -5.55
CA VAL A 2 -12.71 -8.14 -6.34
C VAL A 2 -12.10 -7.17 -7.34
N ALA A 3 -12.67 -7.06 -8.54
CA ALA A 3 -12.24 -6.07 -9.52
C ALA A 3 -12.28 -4.66 -8.92
N GLY A 4 -11.24 -3.84 -9.17
CA GLY A 4 -11.13 -2.50 -8.57
C GLY A 4 -10.55 -2.46 -7.16
N THR A 5 -10.14 -3.60 -6.58
CA THR A 5 -9.40 -3.60 -5.30
C THR A 5 -8.12 -2.78 -5.44
N VAL A 6 -7.90 -1.82 -4.53
CA VAL A 6 -6.66 -1.04 -4.48
C VAL A 6 -5.58 -1.76 -3.69
N VAL A 7 -4.31 -1.48 -4.00
CA VAL A 7 -3.15 -2.18 -3.41
C VAL A 7 -3.16 -2.10 -1.89
N SER A 8 -3.51 -0.95 -1.29
CA SER A 8 -3.57 -0.85 0.17
C SER A 8 -4.58 -1.81 0.80
N ALA A 9 -5.72 -2.03 0.13
CA ALA A 9 -6.73 -2.97 0.59
C ALA A 9 -6.24 -4.41 0.42
N ALA A 10 -5.58 -4.73 -0.70
CA ALA A 10 -4.96 -6.04 -0.88
C ALA A 10 -3.90 -6.36 0.17
N MET A 11 -3.04 -5.39 0.50
CA MET A 11 -2.05 -5.53 1.58
C MET A 11 -2.71 -5.73 2.94
N LEU A 12 -3.75 -4.95 3.25
CA LEU A 12 -4.52 -5.10 4.49
C LEU A 12 -5.14 -6.51 4.60
N GLN A 13 -5.72 -7.02 3.50
CA GLN A 13 -6.28 -8.38 3.45
C GLN A 13 -5.21 -9.47 3.58
N ALA A 14 -3.98 -9.20 3.15
CA ALA A 14 -2.84 -10.08 3.32
C ALA A 14 -2.23 -10.01 4.74
N GLY A 15 -2.67 -9.08 5.59
CA GLY A 15 -2.07 -8.84 6.91
C GLY A 15 -0.72 -8.11 6.85
N GLU A 16 -0.38 -7.53 5.71
CA GLU A 16 0.91 -6.87 5.47
C GLU A 16 0.78 -5.34 5.57
N PRO A 17 1.71 -4.66 6.28
CA PRO A 17 1.74 -3.21 6.30
C PRO A 17 2.28 -2.65 4.97
N CYS A 18 1.81 -1.47 4.56
CA CYS A 18 2.38 -0.76 3.41
C CYS A 18 3.79 -0.21 3.71
N ARG A 19 3.98 0.24 4.94
CA ARG A 19 5.26 0.71 5.48
C ARG A 19 5.31 0.57 6.99
N ILE A 20 6.50 0.68 7.55
CA ILE A 20 6.72 0.84 8.99
C ILE A 20 6.99 2.33 9.29
N SER A 21 6.54 2.83 10.44
CA SER A 21 6.90 4.18 10.91
C SER A 21 8.29 4.18 11.53
N VAL A 22 8.86 5.36 11.74
CA VAL A 22 10.13 5.51 12.48
C VAL A 22 10.04 4.98 13.92
N SER A 23 8.84 4.91 14.48
CA SER A 23 8.52 4.34 15.80
C SER A 23 8.24 2.82 15.76
N GLY A 24 8.32 2.17 14.59
CA GLY A 24 8.07 0.73 14.45
C GLY A 24 6.61 0.33 14.24
N GLU A 25 5.69 1.29 14.06
CA GLU A 25 4.27 1.01 13.93
C GLU A 25 3.91 0.68 12.48
N PRO A 26 3.13 -0.40 12.24
CA PRO A 26 2.66 -0.75 10.91
C PRO A 26 1.68 0.31 10.39
N ARG A 27 1.91 0.81 9.17
CA ARG A 27 1.04 1.81 8.54
C ARG A 27 0.37 1.25 7.30
N THR A 28 -0.88 1.63 7.11
CA THR A 28 -1.72 1.30 5.94
C THR A 28 -2.52 2.53 5.50
N ALA A 29 -3.44 2.37 4.55
CA ALA A 29 -4.35 3.43 4.16
C ALA A 29 -5.26 3.86 5.30
N MET A 30 -5.02 5.07 5.81
CA MET A 30 -5.88 5.73 6.78
C MET A 30 -6.97 6.57 6.08
N CYS A 31 -6.57 7.50 5.20
CA CYS A 31 -7.54 8.39 4.54
C CYS A 31 -8.21 7.82 3.28
N GLY A 32 -7.65 6.77 2.67
CA GLY A 32 -8.08 6.24 1.36
C GLY A 32 -7.90 7.19 0.14
N MET A 33 -7.68 8.48 0.35
CA MET A 33 -7.65 9.51 -0.70
C MET A 33 -6.24 9.90 -1.17
N GLY A 34 -5.19 9.34 -0.55
CA GLY A 34 -3.80 9.63 -0.91
C GLY A 34 -3.19 10.89 -0.29
N ILE A 35 -3.88 11.59 0.61
CA ILE A 35 -3.39 12.83 1.24
C ILE A 35 -2.57 12.60 2.52
N CYS A 36 -2.82 11.53 3.27
CA CYS A 36 -2.09 11.24 4.52
C CYS A 36 -0.70 10.62 4.27
N PHE A 37 -0.48 10.05 3.07
CA PHE A 37 0.73 9.31 2.71
C PHE A 37 1.10 8.10 3.59
N GLU A 38 0.19 7.63 4.46
CA GLU A 38 0.47 6.47 5.33
C GLU A 38 0.59 5.16 4.55
N CYS A 39 -0.13 5.02 3.43
CA CYS A 39 -0.15 3.82 2.59
C CYS A 39 1.01 3.70 1.59
N ARG A 40 2.06 4.53 1.68
CA ARG A 40 3.14 4.49 0.69
C ARG A 40 3.85 3.14 0.74
N ALA A 41 4.06 2.52 -0.43
CA ALA A 41 4.85 1.29 -0.61
C ALA A 41 5.61 1.36 -1.95
N VAL A 42 6.53 0.42 -2.18
CA VAL A 42 7.19 0.29 -3.48
C VAL A 42 6.27 -0.54 -4.36
N VAL A 43 5.89 -0.02 -5.52
CA VAL A 43 5.05 -0.74 -6.48
C VAL A 43 5.79 -0.79 -7.81
N ASN A 44 6.08 -2.00 -8.29
CA ASN A 44 6.87 -2.26 -9.49
C ASN A 44 8.21 -1.49 -9.50
N GLY A 45 8.93 -1.50 -8.38
CA GLY A 45 10.21 -0.80 -8.22
C GLY A 45 10.11 0.72 -8.04
N VAL A 46 8.90 1.31 -8.11
CA VAL A 46 8.72 2.75 -7.89
C VAL A 46 8.38 3.02 -6.42
N ALA A 47 9.26 3.75 -5.74
CA ALA A 47 9.08 4.14 -4.36
C ALA A 47 7.96 5.19 -4.18
N HIS A 48 7.52 5.33 -2.92
CA HIS A 48 6.52 6.26 -2.41
C HIS A 48 5.18 6.28 -3.17
N ARG A 49 4.79 5.16 -3.79
CA ARG A 49 3.49 5.05 -4.47
C ARG A 49 2.35 5.01 -3.47
N ARG A 50 1.32 5.83 -3.70
CA ARG A 50 0.09 5.87 -2.90
C ARG A 50 -0.75 4.64 -3.26
N THR A 51 -0.60 3.56 -2.50
CA THR A 51 -1.24 2.27 -2.77
C THR A 51 -2.77 2.33 -2.69
N CYS A 52 -3.34 3.29 -1.95
CA CYS A 52 -4.79 3.53 -1.92
C CYS A 52 -5.35 4.13 -3.22
N GLN A 53 -4.50 4.65 -4.10
CA GLN A 53 -4.87 5.17 -5.42
C GLN A 53 -4.39 4.28 -6.56
N PHE A 54 -3.86 3.09 -6.24
CA PHE A 54 -3.31 2.16 -7.22
C PHE A 54 -4.16 0.90 -7.24
N VAL A 55 -4.85 0.63 -8.34
CA VAL A 55 -5.69 -0.57 -8.49
C VAL A 55 -4.80 -1.78 -8.74
N CYS A 56 -5.15 -2.90 -8.10
CA CYS A 56 -4.49 -4.18 -8.32
C CYS A 56 -4.69 -4.65 -9.75
N ALA A 57 -3.61 -5.15 -10.35
CA ALA A 57 -3.56 -5.78 -11.65
C ALA A 57 -2.66 -7.03 -11.55
N ASP A 58 -2.84 -7.97 -12.46
CA ASP A 58 -2.05 -9.19 -12.49
C ASP A 58 -0.56 -8.87 -12.71
N GLY A 59 0.30 -9.58 -12.00
CA GLY A 59 1.76 -9.41 -12.08
C GLY A 59 2.33 -8.18 -11.35
N LEU A 60 1.51 -7.40 -10.62
CA LEU A 60 2.05 -6.35 -9.75
C LEU A 60 2.98 -6.92 -8.68
N ARG A 61 4.10 -6.23 -8.46
CA ARG A 61 5.02 -6.48 -7.35
C ARG A 61 4.95 -5.33 -6.37
N VAL A 62 4.70 -5.64 -5.11
CA VAL A 62 4.58 -4.65 -4.04
C VAL A 62 5.54 -5.04 -2.92
N GLU A 63 6.33 -4.07 -2.47
CA GLU A 63 7.30 -4.26 -1.38
C GLU A 63 7.06 -3.22 -0.29
N THR A 64 7.02 -3.68 0.95
CA THR A 64 6.85 -2.84 2.14
C THR A 64 8.11 -2.01 2.39
N MET A 65 7.90 -0.73 2.70
CA MET A 65 9.00 0.16 3.08
C MET A 65 9.36 0.01 4.56
N ARG A 66 10.65 0.01 4.86
CA ARG A 66 11.16 0.21 6.23
C ARG A 66 11.26 1.69 6.56
#